data_AF-A0A3F2RXD5-F1
#
_entry.id   AF-A0A3F2RXD5-F1
#
_cell.length_a   1.000
_cell.length_b   1.000
_cell.length_c   1.000
_cell.angle_alpha   90.00
_cell.angle_beta   90.00
_cell.angle_gamma   90.00
#
_symmetry.space_group_name_H-M   'P 1'
#
loop_
_entity.id
_entity.type
_entity.pdbx_description
1 polymer ?
#
loop_
_entity_poly.entity_id
_entity_poly.type
_entity_poly.pdbx_seq_one_letter_code
_entity_poly.pdbx_strand_id
1 'polypeptide(L)'
;MATTMPATLSTAESVCTLSDSETCAVENLKPSDDGSVLVYPGGNTRCAFDNYKDNVTTFSSNETYFFQVFPNTALDKSKLMIYFQGGATVRGAGVIDRFMEDNMFKDWNVVFVPYCTGDVFIGNRVVPAHESGIEGQLGNPQCLGLDYPMHMNGYNNTMAVLNWALQNYPEVDNLVLGGSSAGSLGAQFYSTRVAKMWDVDAKGTQFSVMADSYVGFFPNNHPVGESMEYYGACSTDLGLPERIQAACKAKTASTTEIIEALLEGRPGDDWLFINSKGDEVERFYYALVEQGIQGFPFSNLMSEEDLHRNVSAMLDAYKSVNPHVSTFYIEGKQHVFLMDSNFTSYQGNEGVRLGDFINEWLASNTTLIRKDGLDAPIPLTTAPDATVPATSEGEARHIVVNPVGQQQKGGVILDNSNHP
;
A
#
# COMPACT_ATOMS: atom_id res chain seq x y z
N MET A 1 4.45 -13.02 -25.69
CA MET A 1 4.91 -14.40 -25.44
C MET A 1 4.66 -14.65 -23.97
N ALA A 2 3.71 -15.52 -23.66
CA ALA A 2 3.35 -15.86 -22.29
C ALA A 2 4.36 -16.88 -21.76
N THR A 3 5.09 -16.48 -20.72
CA THR A 3 5.79 -17.39 -19.83
C THR A 3 5.30 -17.06 -18.43
N THR A 4 4.12 -17.58 -18.10
CA THR A 4 3.76 -17.83 -16.71
C THR A 4 4.83 -18.76 -16.15
N MET A 5 5.61 -18.28 -15.18
CA MET A 5 6.14 -19.20 -14.20
C MET A 5 4.93 -19.92 -13.59
N PRO A 6 4.99 -21.25 -13.42
CA PRO A 6 3.99 -21.91 -12.61
C PRO A 6 3.99 -21.21 -11.25
N ALA A 7 2.83 -21.09 -10.61
CA ALA A 7 2.84 -21.19 -9.16
C ALA A 7 3.51 -22.53 -8.85
N THR A 8 4.83 -22.53 -8.67
CA THR A 8 5.54 -23.64 -8.08
C THR A 8 5.16 -23.61 -6.60
N LEU A 9 3.97 -24.14 -6.31
CA LEU A 9 3.68 -24.84 -5.07
C LEU A 9 4.69 -25.99 -4.96
N SER A 10 5.92 -25.66 -4.56
CA SER A 10 7.08 -26.58 -4.61
C SER A 10 8.05 -26.36 -3.46
N THR A 11 7.56 -25.89 -2.32
CA THR A 11 8.09 -26.23 -1.00
C THR A 11 6.89 -26.65 -0.15
N ALA A 12 7.07 -27.51 0.85
CA ALA A 12 5.97 -27.86 1.73
C ALA A 12 5.54 -26.57 2.46
N GLU A 13 4.45 -25.95 2.01
CA GLU A 13 3.93 -24.74 2.61
C GLU A 13 3.52 -25.07 4.05
N SER A 14 4.10 -24.34 4.99
CA SER A 14 3.73 -24.41 6.38
C SER A 14 2.43 -23.64 6.55
N VAL A 15 1.43 -24.33 7.10
CA VAL A 15 0.07 -23.83 7.20
C VAL A 15 -0.40 -23.95 8.64
N CYS A 16 -1.08 -22.91 9.11
CA CYS A 16 -1.86 -22.94 10.33
C CYS A 16 -3.28 -22.43 10.08
N THR A 17 -4.29 -23.13 10.59
CA THR A 17 -5.70 -22.74 10.46
C THR A 17 -6.26 -22.41 11.83
N LEU A 18 -6.74 -21.17 12.00
CA LEU A 18 -7.35 -20.74 13.24
C LEU A 18 -8.63 -21.54 13.53
N SER A 19 -8.76 -21.99 14.77
CA SER A 19 -9.94 -22.70 15.28
C SER A 19 -10.04 -22.53 16.79
N ASP A 20 -11.13 -23.02 17.41
CA ASP A 20 -11.28 -23.00 18.87
C ASP A 20 -10.16 -23.74 19.62
N SER A 21 -9.46 -24.66 18.95
CA SER A 21 -8.34 -25.45 19.51
C SER A 21 -6.96 -25.01 19.04
N GLU A 22 -6.87 -24.15 18.03
CA GLU A 22 -5.61 -23.72 17.42
C GLU A 22 -5.62 -22.20 17.22
N THR A 23 -4.76 -21.51 17.97
CA THR A 23 -4.67 -20.04 17.94
C THR A 23 -3.61 -19.55 16.96
N CYS A 24 -2.89 -20.46 16.29
CA CYS A 24 -1.74 -20.16 15.46
C CYS A 24 -0.75 -19.25 16.19
N ALA A 25 -0.42 -19.62 17.43
CA ALA A 25 0.47 -18.84 18.26
C ALA A 25 1.86 -18.79 17.64
N VAL A 26 2.45 -17.59 17.52
CA VAL A 26 3.71 -17.34 16.80
C VAL A 26 4.85 -18.23 17.31
N GLU A 27 4.92 -18.49 18.62
CA GLU A 27 5.91 -19.38 19.24
C GLU A 27 5.83 -20.85 18.79
N ASN A 28 4.69 -21.28 18.26
CA ASN A 28 4.46 -22.65 17.80
C ASN A 28 4.55 -22.79 16.27
N LEU A 29 4.62 -21.67 15.55
CA LEU A 29 4.72 -21.66 14.10
C LEU A 29 6.06 -22.24 13.65
N LYS A 30 6.03 -23.02 12.58
CA LYS A 30 7.21 -23.66 11.98
C LYS A 30 7.36 -23.16 10.54
N PRO A 31 8.14 -22.10 10.30
CA PRO A 31 8.24 -21.52 8.96
C PRO A 31 8.72 -22.50 7.87
N SER A 32 8.26 -22.27 6.65
CA SER A 32 8.77 -22.90 5.42
C SER A 32 10.15 -22.35 5.05
N ASP A 33 10.70 -22.84 3.93
CA ASP A 33 12.02 -22.44 3.42
C ASP A 33 12.12 -20.94 3.09
N ASP A 34 11.00 -20.29 2.73
CA ASP A 34 10.91 -18.84 2.52
C ASP A 34 10.79 -18.04 3.83
N GLY A 35 10.82 -18.72 4.98
CA GLY A 35 10.67 -18.12 6.30
C GLY A 35 9.23 -17.75 6.66
N SER A 36 8.23 -18.16 5.88
CA SER A 36 6.83 -17.82 6.10
C SER A 36 5.98 -19.00 6.63
N VAL A 37 4.85 -18.67 7.25
CA VAL A 37 3.72 -19.58 7.50
C VAL A 37 2.46 -18.93 6.96
N LEU A 38 1.64 -19.70 6.25
CA LEU A 38 0.31 -19.28 5.84
C LEU A 38 -0.67 -19.47 7.00
N VAL A 39 -1.35 -18.41 7.40
CA VAL A 39 -2.39 -18.46 8.42
C VAL A 39 -3.75 -18.25 7.76
N TYR A 40 -4.65 -19.20 8.01
CA TYR A 40 -6.04 -19.16 7.54
C TYR A 40 -6.94 -18.74 8.71
N PRO A 41 -7.43 -17.49 8.74
CA PRO A 41 -8.18 -17.00 9.89
C PRO A 41 -9.62 -17.50 9.98
N GLY A 42 -10.20 -17.97 8.87
CA GLY A 42 -11.59 -18.44 8.81
C GLY A 42 -12.60 -17.35 9.21
N GLY A 43 -13.68 -17.73 9.89
CA GLY A 43 -14.73 -16.82 10.34
C GLY A 43 -15.38 -16.08 9.16
N ASN A 44 -15.47 -14.75 9.26
CA ASN A 44 -16.06 -13.90 8.22
C ASN A 44 -15.05 -13.43 7.16
N THR A 45 -13.82 -13.96 7.16
CA THR A 45 -12.81 -13.61 6.15
C THR A 45 -13.07 -14.32 4.83
N ARG A 46 -12.85 -13.63 3.71
CA ARG A 46 -13.00 -14.17 2.36
C ARG A 46 -12.44 -13.24 1.29
N CYS A 47 -12.18 -13.80 0.11
CA CYS A 47 -11.88 -13.05 -1.10
C CYS A 47 -13.15 -12.66 -1.89
N ALA A 48 -12.94 -11.84 -2.93
CA ALA A 48 -14.00 -11.17 -3.69
C ALA A 48 -15.01 -12.11 -4.32
N PHE A 49 -14.55 -13.26 -4.83
CA PHE A 49 -15.37 -14.17 -5.61
C PHE A 49 -15.41 -15.55 -4.96
N ASP A 50 -16.47 -16.29 -5.25
CA ASP A 50 -16.58 -17.71 -4.93
C ASP A 50 -15.58 -18.52 -5.76
N ASN A 51 -15.33 -19.78 -5.37
CA ASN A 51 -14.37 -20.64 -6.06
C ASN A 51 -14.73 -20.80 -7.55
N TYR A 52 -13.85 -20.34 -8.43
CA TYR A 52 -14.03 -20.43 -9.87
C TYR A 52 -12.72 -20.77 -10.57
N LYS A 53 -12.81 -21.56 -11.63
CA LYS A 53 -11.70 -21.85 -12.53
C LYS A 53 -12.14 -21.59 -13.96
N ASP A 54 -11.44 -20.68 -14.61
CA ASP A 54 -11.62 -20.42 -16.03
C ASP A 54 -11.10 -21.63 -16.83
N ASN A 55 -11.88 -22.05 -17.83
CA ASN A 55 -11.52 -23.15 -18.74
C ASN A 55 -10.83 -22.66 -20.02
N VAL A 56 -10.79 -21.34 -20.25
CA VAL A 56 -10.19 -20.68 -21.41
C VAL A 56 -8.84 -20.06 -21.06
N THR A 57 -8.73 -19.43 -19.88
CA THR A 57 -7.49 -18.83 -19.38
C THR A 57 -6.91 -19.65 -18.21
N THR A 58 -5.80 -19.18 -17.64
CA THR A 58 -5.23 -19.72 -16.41
C THR A 58 -5.85 -19.11 -15.15
N PHE A 59 -6.85 -18.23 -15.30
CA PHE A 59 -7.46 -17.54 -14.17
C PHE A 59 -8.22 -18.51 -13.26
N SER A 60 -8.00 -18.37 -11.96
CA SER A 60 -8.79 -19.03 -10.93
C SER A 60 -8.97 -18.08 -9.76
N SER A 61 -10.11 -18.18 -9.09
CA SER A 61 -10.36 -17.52 -7.82
C SER A 61 -10.66 -18.55 -6.74
N ASN A 62 -10.30 -18.19 -5.52
CA ASN A 62 -10.59 -18.95 -4.32
C ASN A 62 -11.22 -18.00 -3.32
N GLU A 63 -12.34 -18.41 -2.73
CA GLU A 63 -13.05 -17.61 -1.72
C GLU A 63 -12.27 -17.51 -0.40
N THR A 64 -11.38 -18.47 -0.15
CA THR A 64 -10.67 -18.61 1.13
C THR A 64 -9.59 -17.55 1.26
N TYR A 65 -9.69 -16.73 2.31
CA TYR A 65 -8.67 -15.77 2.66
C TYR A 65 -7.56 -16.39 3.53
N PHE A 66 -6.34 -15.89 3.35
CA PHE A 66 -5.16 -16.22 4.16
C PHE A 66 -4.25 -15.00 4.28
N PHE A 67 -3.31 -15.04 5.22
CA PHE A 67 -2.20 -14.08 5.31
C PHE A 67 -0.90 -14.80 5.61
N GLN A 68 0.24 -14.13 5.40
CA GLN A 68 1.56 -14.71 5.68
C GLN A 68 2.15 -14.11 6.95
N VAL A 69 2.84 -14.94 7.71
CA VAL A 69 3.59 -14.53 8.90
C VAL A 69 5.03 -14.97 8.73
N PHE A 70 5.96 -14.06 9.01
CA PHE A 70 7.40 -14.30 9.07
C PHE A 70 7.85 -14.02 10.51
N PRO A 71 7.85 -15.05 11.38
CA PRO A 71 8.33 -14.89 12.75
C PRO A 71 9.82 -14.56 12.79
N ASN A 72 10.23 -13.70 13.72
CA ASN A 72 11.64 -13.53 14.04
C ASN A 72 12.25 -14.87 14.51
N THR A 73 13.41 -15.24 13.96
CA THR A 73 14.06 -16.54 14.23
C THR A 73 14.60 -16.71 15.65
N ALA A 74 14.83 -15.61 16.36
CA ALA A 74 15.19 -15.60 17.77
C ALA A 74 13.96 -15.48 18.70
N LEU A 75 12.74 -15.49 18.13
CA LEU A 75 11.47 -15.26 18.83
C LEU A 75 11.41 -13.91 19.57
N ASP A 76 12.24 -12.95 19.15
CA ASP A 76 12.15 -11.57 19.63
C ASP A 76 10.88 -10.92 19.04
N LYS A 77 9.97 -10.49 19.92
CA LYS A 77 8.68 -9.89 19.57
C LYS A 77 8.71 -8.35 19.56
N SER A 78 9.85 -7.72 19.87
CA SER A 78 9.97 -6.26 20.06
C SER A 78 9.77 -5.44 18.79
N LYS A 79 9.96 -6.03 17.60
CA LYS A 79 9.81 -5.35 16.31
C LYS A 79 8.81 -6.05 15.42
N LEU A 80 7.80 -5.31 14.97
CA LEU A 80 6.73 -5.81 14.13
C LEU A 80 6.53 -4.89 12.92
N MET A 81 6.46 -5.48 11.73
CA MET A 81 5.95 -4.84 10.53
C MET A 81 4.64 -5.52 10.11
N ILE A 82 3.58 -4.74 9.92
CA ILE A 82 2.34 -5.18 9.28
C ILE A 82 2.37 -4.60 7.87
N TYR A 83 2.39 -5.45 6.85
CA TYR A 83 2.64 -5.02 5.47
C TYR A 83 1.50 -5.40 4.52
N PHE A 84 0.78 -4.42 4.01
CA PHE A 84 -0.31 -4.60 3.05
C PHE A 84 0.20 -4.64 1.61
N GLN A 85 -0.13 -5.69 0.87
CA GLN A 85 0.30 -5.85 -0.52
C GLN A 85 -0.85 -5.73 -1.52
N GLY A 86 -0.68 -4.90 -2.55
CA GLY A 86 -1.54 -4.98 -3.73
C GLY A 86 -1.39 -6.35 -4.44
N GLY A 87 -2.49 -7.11 -4.56
CA GLY A 87 -2.55 -8.44 -5.15
C GLY A 87 -2.64 -9.59 -4.13
N ALA A 88 -3.20 -10.71 -4.57
CA ALA A 88 -3.56 -11.87 -3.73
C ALA A 88 -2.53 -13.01 -3.87
N THR A 89 -1.27 -12.76 -3.56
CA THR A 89 -0.18 -13.71 -3.83
C THR A 89 0.69 -13.95 -2.61
N VAL A 90 1.11 -15.19 -2.45
CA VAL A 90 2.22 -15.55 -1.56
C VAL A 90 3.50 -14.87 -2.07
N ARG A 91 4.29 -14.29 -1.17
CA ARG A 91 5.53 -13.58 -1.47
C ARG A 91 6.61 -13.95 -0.45
N GLY A 92 7.87 -13.89 -0.87
CA GLY A 92 9.06 -14.06 -0.03
C GLY A 92 10.23 -13.25 -0.56
N ALA A 93 9.94 -12.05 -1.09
CA ALA A 93 10.90 -11.19 -1.80
C ALA A 93 10.76 -9.74 -1.32
N GLY A 94 11.82 -8.95 -1.53
CA GLY A 94 11.85 -7.52 -1.18
C GLY A 94 11.90 -7.27 0.31
N VAL A 95 11.12 -6.30 0.80
CA VAL A 95 11.13 -5.81 2.18
C VAL A 95 10.78 -6.88 3.21
N ILE A 96 10.10 -7.95 2.80
CA ILE A 96 9.76 -9.10 3.65
C ILE A 96 10.74 -10.27 3.52
N ASP A 97 11.72 -10.20 2.61
CA ASP A 97 12.72 -11.23 2.41
C ASP A 97 13.78 -11.17 3.51
N ARG A 98 13.78 -12.21 4.35
CA ARG A 98 14.70 -12.31 5.48
C ARG A 98 16.09 -12.86 5.10
N PHE A 99 16.24 -13.38 3.88
CA PHE A 99 17.50 -13.91 3.37
C PHE A 99 18.29 -12.86 2.58
N MET A 100 17.69 -11.71 2.29
CA MET A 100 18.37 -10.54 1.75
C MET A 100 19.28 -9.91 2.81
N GLU A 101 20.60 -9.97 2.59
CA GLU A 101 21.61 -9.61 3.59
C GLU A 101 21.50 -8.16 4.09
N ASP A 102 21.19 -7.24 3.17
CA ASP A 102 21.07 -5.81 3.38
C ASP A 102 19.62 -5.35 3.67
N ASN A 103 18.66 -6.27 3.82
CA ASN A 103 17.31 -5.91 4.25
C ASN A 103 17.29 -5.55 5.74
N MET A 104 16.93 -4.30 6.05
CA MET A 104 16.84 -3.76 7.40
C MET A 104 15.69 -4.36 8.24
N PHE A 105 14.76 -5.06 7.60
CA PHE A 105 13.63 -5.74 8.23
C PHE A 105 13.84 -7.26 8.39
N LYS A 106 15.01 -7.82 8.00
CA LYS A 106 15.22 -9.29 8.00
C LYS A 106 15.06 -9.97 9.37
N ASP A 107 15.33 -9.21 10.44
CA ASP A 107 15.19 -9.64 11.83
C ASP A 107 13.90 -9.10 12.49
N TRP A 108 12.95 -8.56 11.73
CA TRP A 108 11.66 -8.15 12.27
C TRP A 108 10.66 -9.30 12.18
N ASN A 109 9.62 -9.25 13.02
CA ASN A 109 8.41 -10.02 12.74
C ASN A 109 7.67 -9.32 11.60
N VAL A 110 7.19 -10.07 10.62
CA VAL A 110 6.37 -9.52 9.54
C VAL A 110 5.03 -10.23 9.48
N VAL A 111 3.96 -9.45 9.47
CA VAL A 111 2.60 -9.91 9.16
C VAL A 111 2.22 -9.31 7.82
N PHE A 112 2.21 -10.15 6.79
CA PHE A 112 1.99 -9.76 5.41
C PHE A 112 0.54 -10.02 5.00
N VAL A 113 -0.14 -8.97 4.54
CA VAL A 113 -1.59 -8.93 4.30
C VAL A 113 -1.85 -8.88 2.79
N PRO A 114 -2.19 -10.01 2.15
CA PRO A 114 -2.49 -10.03 0.72
C PRO A 114 -3.88 -9.43 0.43
N TYR A 115 -4.05 -8.93 -0.80
CA TYR A 115 -5.26 -8.22 -1.24
C TYR A 115 -6.04 -8.98 -2.31
N CYS A 116 -7.24 -9.44 -1.97
CA CYS A 116 -8.08 -10.23 -2.88
C CYS A 116 -9.54 -9.74 -3.00
N THR A 117 -9.84 -8.52 -2.55
CA THR A 117 -11.22 -8.04 -2.36
C THR A 117 -11.62 -6.85 -3.25
N GLY A 118 -10.68 -6.20 -3.93
CA GLY A 118 -11.00 -5.11 -4.86
C GLY A 118 -11.49 -3.80 -4.20
N ASP A 119 -11.31 -3.66 -2.89
CA ASP A 119 -11.84 -2.57 -2.04
C ASP A 119 -10.77 -1.87 -1.18
N VAL A 120 -9.51 -1.92 -1.61
CA VAL A 120 -8.32 -1.33 -0.95
C VAL A 120 -8.25 -1.60 0.55
N PHE A 121 -8.60 -2.83 0.96
CA PHE A 121 -8.56 -3.33 2.35
C PHE A 121 -9.61 -2.76 3.31
N ILE A 122 -10.50 -1.88 2.86
CA ILE A 122 -11.41 -1.13 3.75
C ILE A 122 -12.89 -1.49 3.55
N GLY A 123 -13.22 -2.28 2.52
CA GLY A 123 -14.60 -2.58 2.15
C GLY A 123 -15.30 -3.55 3.11
N ASN A 124 -16.61 -3.36 3.22
CA ASN A 124 -17.52 -4.28 3.92
C ASN A 124 -18.89 -4.28 3.22
N ARG A 125 -18.91 -4.76 1.98
CA ARG A 125 -20.09 -4.77 1.12
C ARG A 125 -20.15 -6.02 0.26
N VAL A 126 -21.38 -6.51 0.05
CA VAL A 126 -21.68 -7.46 -1.02
C VAL A 126 -22.35 -6.70 -2.17
N VAL A 127 -21.72 -6.72 -3.33
CA VAL A 127 -22.32 -6.24 -4.58
C VAL A 127 -23.06 -7.43 -5.20
N PRO A 128 -24.39 -7.34 -5.39
CA PRO A 128 -25.15 -8.39 -6.04
C PRO A 128 -24.57 -8.69 -7.43
N ALA A 129 -24.77 -9.93 -7.89
CA ALA A 129 -24.38 -10.31 -9.23
C ALA A 129 -24.97 -9.34 -10.27
N HIS A 130 -24.10 -8.86 -11.15
CA HIS A 130 -24.46 -7.95 -12.21
C HIS A 130 -23.58 -8.21 -13.43
N GLU A 131 -24.21 -8.42 -14.58
CA GLU A 131 -23.54 -8.57 -15.86
C GLU A 131 -23.98 -7.46 -16.79
N SER A 132 -23.02 -6.69 -17.30
CA SER A 132 -23.29 -5.56 -18.20
C SER A 132 -23.10 -5.93 -19.67
N GLY A 133 -22.50 -7.10 -19.94
CA GLY A 133 -22.06 -7.51 -21.28
C GLY A 133 -20.72 -6.89 -21.68
N ILE A 134 -20.16 -5.99 -20.86
CA ILE A 134 -18.87 -5.36 -21.11
C ILE A 134 -17.72 -6.37 -21.05
N GLU A 135 -17.89 -7.44 -20.28
CA GLU A 135 -16.93 -8.52 -20.12
C GLU A 135 -16.60 -9.13 -21.49
N GLY A 136 -17.62 -9.33 -22.34
CA GLY A 136 -17.44 -9.77 -23.72
C GLY A 136 -16.72 -8.74 -24.59
N GLN A 137 -16.96 -7.44 -24.40
CA GLN A 137 -16.27 -6.37 -25.13
C GLN A 137 -14.80 -6.24 -24.71
N LEU A 138 -14.49 -6.53 -23.45
CA LEU A 138 -13.14 -6.61 -22.89
C LEU A 138 -12.39 -7.89 -23.29
N GLY A 139 -12.99 -8.73 -24.13
CA GLY A 139 -12.35 -9.97 -24.60
C GLY A 139 -12.43 -11.12 -23.60
N ASN A 140 -13.30 -11.03 -22.59
CA ASN A 140 -13.54 -12.07 -21.59
C ASN A 140 -14.98 -12.62 -21.65
N PRO A 141 -15.45 -13.12 -22.82
CA PRO A 141 -16.82 -13.62 -22.94
C PRO A 141 -17.11 -14.84 -22.05
N GLN A 142 -16.08 -15.55 -21.59
CA GLN A 142 -16.20 -16.67 -20.66
C GLN A 142 -16.62 -16.25 -19.24
N CYS A 143 -16.56 -14.95 -18.92
CA CYS A 143 -17.06 -14.39 -17.67
C CYS A 143 -18.56 -14.08 -17.70
N LEU A 144 -19.24 -14.21 -18.86
CA LEU A 144 -20.67 -13.99 -19.00
C LEU A 144 -21.48 -15.22 -18.54
N GLY A 145 -22.65 -14.99 -17.96
CA GLY A 145 -23.57 -16.01 -17.45
C GLY A 145 -23.10 -16.71 -16.18
N LEU A 146 -22.12 -16.14 -15.47
CA LEU A 146 -21.63 -16.69 -14.19
C LEU A 146 -22.51 -16.27 -13.01
N ASP A 147 -23.15 -15.10 -13.09
CA ASP A 147 -24.06 -14.57 -12.07
C ASP A 147 -23.45 -14.56 -10.64
N TYR A 148 -22.17 -14.17 -10.52
CA TYR A 148 -21.47 -14.15 -9.24
C TYR A 148 -21.57 -12.79 -8.53
N PRO A 149 -21.93 -12.78 -7.22
CA PRO A 149 -21.77 -11.59 -6.41
C PRO A 149 -20.29 -11.28 -6.19
N MET A 150 -19.98 -10.01 -5.92
CA MET A 150 -18.65 -9.57 -5.53
C MET A 150 -18.64 -9.15 -4.06
N HIS A 151 -17.69 -9.71 -3.30
CA HIS A 151 -17.52 -9.49 -1.87
C HIS A 151 -16.36 -8.54 -1.59
N MET A 152 -16.69 -7.28 -1.36
CA MET A 152 -15.75 -6.27 -0.84
C MET A 152 -15.62 -6.48 0.67
N ASN A 153 -14.76 -7.43 1.07
CA ASN A 153 -14.63 -7.90 2.45
C ASN A 153 -13.28 -7.53 3.11
N GLY A 154 -12.59 -6.53 2.56
CA GLY A 154 -11.25 -6.12 2.98
C GLY A 154 -11.18 -5.72 4.45
N TYR A 155 -12.22 -5.07 5.00
CA TYR A 155 -12.27 -4.69 6.41
C TYR A 155 -12.27 -5.90 7.34
N ASN A 156 -13.11 -6.90 7.07
CA ASN A 156 -13.18 -8.10 7.89
C ASN A 156 -11.89 -8.92 7.81
N ASN A 157 -11.29 -9.00 6.61
CA ASN A 157 -9.98 -9.64 6.42
C ASN A 157 -8.90 -8.92 7.23
N THR A 158 -8.79 -7.60 7.08
CA THR A 158 -7.79 -6.78 7.77
C THR A 158 -7.96 -6.86 9.29
N MET A 159 -9.18 -6.72 9.79
CA MET A 159 -9.43 -6.81 11.24
C MET A 159 -9.11 -8.19 11.81
N ALA A 160 -9.34 -9.28 11.07
CA ALA A 160 -8.92 -10.61 11.51
C ALA A 160 -7.40 -10.71 11.65
N VAL A 161 -6.65 -10.17 10.69
CA VAL A 161 -5.18 -10.13 10.72
C VAL A 161 -4.66 -9.25 11.85
N LEU A 162 -5.20 -8.03 12.01
CA LEU A 162 -4.80 -7.11 13.07
C LEU A 162 -5.10 -7.69 14.47
N ASN A 163 -6.25 -8.35 14.65
CA ASN A 163 -6.57 -9.00 15.91
C ASN A 163 -5.63 -10.17 16.21
N TRP A 164 -5.29 -11.00 15.22
CA TRP A 164 -4.31 -12.06 15.38
C TRP A 164 -2.91 -11.50 15.71
N ALA A 165 -2.50 -10.44 15.01
CA ALA A 165 -1.20 -9.80 15.23
C ALA A 165 -1.10 -9.20 16.64
N LEU A 166 -2.14 -8.49 17.09
CA LEU A 166 -2.18 -7.90 18.44
C LEU A 166 -2.15 -8.98 19.54
N GLN A 167 -2.80 -10.12 19.33
CA GLN A 167 -2.73 -11.24 20.28
C GLN A 167 -1.34 -11.86 20.37
N ASN A 168 -0.61 -11.93 19.26
CA ASN A 168 0.71 -12.55 19.19
C ASN A 168 1.86 -11.61 19.56
N TYR A 169 1.66 -10.31 19.32
CA TYR A 169 2.61 -9.21 19.53
C TYR A 169 1.95 -8.05 20.30
N PRO A 170 1.47 -8.27 21.53
CA PRO A 170 0.75 -7.24 22.29
C PRO A 170 1.66 -6.12 22.79
N GLU A 171 2.96 -6.39 22.91
CA GLU A 171 4.00 -5.48 23.37
C GLU A 171 5.11 -5.45 22.34
N VAL A 172 5.28 -4.31 21.69
CA VAL A 172 6.31 -4.07 20.67
C VAL A 172 6.95 -2.72 20.96
N ASP A 173 8.26 -2.66 20.82
CA ASP A 173 9.02 -1.41 20.90
C ASP A 173 8.87 -0.62 19.59
N ASN A 174 8.83 -1.33 18.46
CA ASN A 174 8.73 -0.76 17.11
C ASN A 174 7.61 -1.42 16.32
N LEU A 175 6.74 -0.60 15.73
CA LEU A 175 5.65 -1.02 14.88
C LEU A 175 5.65 -0.22 13.57
N VAL A 176 5.91 -0.90 12.46
CA VAL A 176 5.79 -0.31 11.12
C VAL A 176 4.51 -0.80 10.47
N LEU A 177 3.67 0.13 10.03
CA LEU A 177 2.52 -0.13 9.17
C LEU A 177 2.89 0.22 7.73
N GLY A 178 3.21 -0.80 6.94
CA GLY A 178 3.68 -0.64 5.58
C GLY A 178 2.65 -1.07 4.54
N GLY A 179 2.81 -0.62 3.31
CA GLY A 179 2.15 -1.28 2.19
C GLY A 179 2.54 -0.72 0.83
N SER A 180 2.25 -1.50 -0.22
CA SER A 180 2.53 -1.13 -1.61
C SER A 180 1.26 -1.10 -2.47
N SER A 181 1.21 -0.21 -3.46
CA SER A 181 0.06 -0.06 -4.37
C SER A 181 -1.23 0.20 -3.59
N ALA A 182 -2.32 -0.54 -3.85
CA ALA A 182 -3.54 -0.53 -3.03
C ALA A 182 -3.28 -0.75 -1.52
N GLY A 183 -2.24 -1.51 -1.17
CA GLY A 183 -1.82 -1.73 0.21
C GLY A 183 -1.22 -0.51 0.88
N SER A 184 -0.59 0.39 0.11
CA SER A 184 -0.12 1.67 0.66
C SER A 184 -1.31 2.52 1.14
N LEU A 185 -2.44 2.51 0.42
CA LEU A 185 -3.67 3.17 0.87
C LEU A 185 -4.26 2.49 2.10
N GLY A 186 -4.25 1.15 2.14
CA GLY A 186 -4.64 0.39 3.33
C GLY A 186 -3.84 0.80 4.57
N ALA A 187 -2.50 0.84 4.45
CA ALA A 187 -1.62 1.27 5.53
C ALA A 187 -1.95 2.69 6.01
N GLN A 188 -2.18 3.61 5.07
CA GLN A 188 -2.58 4.99 5.40
C GLN A 188 -3.92 5.01 6.14
N PHE A 189 -4.98 4.38 5.61
CA PHE A 189 -6.33 4.41 6.19
C PHE A 189 -6.42 3.72 7.56
N TYR A 190 -5.62 2.69 7.82
CA TYR A 190 -5.61 1.99 9.11
C TYR A 190 -4.64 2.58 10.14
N SER A 191 -3.87 3.62 9.80
CA SER A 191 -2.82 4.19 10.66
C SER A 191 -3.30 4.51 12.08
N THR A 192 -4.34 5.34 12.24
CA THR A 192 -4.88 5.70 13.56
C THR A 192 -5.54 4.52 14.27
N ARG A 193 -6.18 3.61 13.51
CA ARG A 193 -6.78 2.40 14.05
C ARG A 193 -5.74 1.48 14.67
N VAL A 194 -4.64 1.23 13.96
CA VAL A 194 -3.53 0.38 14.43
C VAL A 194 -2.84 1.03 15.63
N ALA A 195 -2.51 2.32 15.56
CA ALA A 195 -1.94 3.06 16.69
C ALA A 195 -2.79 2.89 17.97
N LYS A 196 -4.12 3.02 17.85
CA LYS A 196 -5.05 2.81 18.95
C LYS A 196 -5.11 1.35 19.43
N MET A 197 -5.10 0.38 18.52
CA MET A 197 -5.14 -1.05 18.87
C MET A 197 -3.91 -1.48 19.67
N TRP A 198 -2.73 -0.96 19.35
CA TRP A 198 -1.50 -1.25 20.07
C TRP A 198 -1.27 -0.37 21.30
N ASP A 199 -2.08 0.68 21.48
CA ASP A 199 -1.94 1.67 22.56
C ASP A 199 -0.55 2.33 22.54
N VAL A 200 -0.13 2.75 21.36
CA VAL A 200 1.26 3.14 21.07
C VAL A 200 1.75 4.29 21.96
N ASP A 201 0.88 5.26 22.28
CA ASP A 201 1.24 6.39 23.14
C ASP A 201 1.48 5.97 24.58
N ALA A 202 0.58 5.15 25.14
CA ALA A 202 0.69 4.71 26.52
C ALA A 202 1.88 3.77 26.74
N LYS A 203 2.23 2.98 25.72
CA LYS A 203 3.36 2.04 25.76
C LYS A 203 4.68 2.66 25.31
N GLY A 204 4.67 3.87 24.75
CA GLY A 204 5.86 4.47 24.16
C GLY A 204 6.38 3.67 22.95
N THR A 205 5.49 2.98 22.24
CA THR A 205 5.83 2.24 21.02
C THR A 205 6.17 3.22 19.91
N GLN A 206 7.30 2.99 19.27
CA GLN A 206 7.74 3.66 18.07
C GLN A 206 6.88 3.24 16.88
N PHE A 207 5.95 4.09 16.45
CA PHE A 207 5.03 3.80 15.35
C PHE A 207 5.37 4.60 14.09
N SER A 208 5.38 3.93 12.94
CA SER A 208 5.66 4.57 11.65
C SER A 208 4.82 3.99 10.52
N VAL A 209 4.52 4.83 9.53
CA VAL A 209 3.75 4.43 8.34
C VAL A 209 4.63 4.52 7.09
N MET A 210 4.63 3.48 6.26
CA MET A 210 5.42 3.42 5.03
C MET A 210 4.53 3.08 3.83
N ALA A 211 4.38 4.02 2.91
CA ALA A 211 3.52 3.93 1.74
C ALA A 211 4.37 3.90 0.46
N ASP A 212 4.32 2.79 -0.27
CA ASP A 212 5.04 2.61 -1.53
C ASP A 212 4.09 2.62 -2.74
N SER A 213 4.31 3.57 -3.65
CA SER A 213 3.68 3.67 -4.97
C SER A 213 2.16 3.85 -4.94
N TYR A 214 1.64 4.62 -3.97
CA TYR A 214 0.36 5.33 -4.10
C TYR A 214 0.16 6.33 -2.95
N VAL A 215 -0.27 7.55 -3.29
CA VAL A 215 -0.67 8.58 -2.30
C VAL A 215 -2.18 8.88 -2.31
N GLY A 216 -2.94 8.14 -3.11
CA GLY A 216 -4.39 8.30 -3.26
C GLY A 216 -4.79 9.49 -4.12
N PHE A 217 -3.98 9.84 -5.12
CA PHE A 217 -4.27 10.91 -6.06
C PHE A 217 -5.44 10.54 -7.00
N PHE A 218 -6.58 11.21 -6.82
CA PHE A 218 -7.83 10.98 -7.53
C PHE A 218 -8.29 12.26 -8.26
N PRO A 219 -9.12 12.16 -9.32
CA PRO A 219 -9.74 13.31 -9.94
C PRO A 219 -10.62 14.10 -8.96
N ASN A 220 -10.54 15.44 -8.97
CA ASN A 220 -11.26 16.30 -8.01
C ASN A 220 -12.79 16.17 -8.09
N ASN A 221 -13.33 15.83 -9.26
CA ASN A 221 -14.74 15.55 -9.53
C ASN A 221 -15.19 14.15 -9.08
N HIS A 222 -14.26 13.33 -8.60
CA HIS A 222 -14.52 12.01 -8.03
C HIS A 222 -13.86 11.90 -6.65
N PRO A 223 -14.40 12.59 -5.62
CA PRO A 223 -13.86 12.51 -4.27
C PRO A 223 -13.78 11.06 -3.81
N VAL A 224 -12.70 10.69 -3.12
CA VAL A 224 -12.47 9.30 -2.69
C VAL A 224 -13.60 8.76 -1.80
N GLY A 225 -14.35 9.65 -1.11
CA GLY A 225 -15.56 9.31 -0.39
C GLY A 225 -16.62 8.59 -1.24
N GLU A 226 -16.71 8.86 -2.54
CA GLU A 226 -17.58 8.10 -3.46
C GLU A 226 -17.18 6.63 -3.53
N SER A 227 -15.88 6.35 -3.72
CA SER A 227 -15.34 4.98 -3.77
C SER A 227 -15.44 4.29 -2.41
N MET A 228 -15.09 4.99 -1.33
CA MET A 228 -15.18 4.44 0.03
C MET A 228 -16.62 4.08 0.41
N GLU A 229 -17.60 4.93 0.11
CA GLU A 229 -19.01 4.63 0.35
C GLU A 229 -19.50 3.50 -0.57
N TYR A 230 -19.02 3.46 -1.82
CA TYR A 230 -19.29 2.33 -2.70
C TYR A 230 -18.76 1.01 -2.13
N TYR A 231 -17.58 0.99 -1.51
CA TYR A 231 -17.03 -0.19 -0.83
C TYR A 231 -17.73 -0.54 0.49
N GLY A 232 -18.62 0.32 0.99
CA GLY A 232 -19.21 0.20 2.33
C GLY A 232 -18.24 0.58 3.46
N ALA A 233 -17.11 1.21 3.12
CA ALA A 233 -16.03 1.54 4.05
C ALA A 233 -16.37 2.74 4.96
N CYS A 234 -17.19 3.70 4.52
CA CYS A 234 -17.51 4.87 5.36
C CYS A 234 -18.32 4.50 6.64
N SER A 235 -18.87 3.29 6.71
CA SER A 235 -19.58 2.78 7.89
C SER A 235 -18.74 1.82 8.74
N THR A 236 -17.48 1.56 8.37
CA THR A 236 -16.55 0.76 9.18
C THR A 236 -15.76 1.65 10.15
N ASP A 237 -15.10 1.03 11.14
CA ASP A 237 -14.27 1.75 12.13
C ASP A 237 -12.80 1.76 11.69
N LEU A 238 -12.47 2.70 10.80
CA LEU A 238 -11.10 2.96 10.34
C LEU A 238 -10.33 3.91 11.28
N GLY A 239 -10.92 4.32 12.41
CA GLY A 239 -10.30 5.34 13.27
C GLY A 239 -10.32 6.76 12.69
N LEU A 240 -11.24 7.05 11.76
CA LEU A 240 -11.44 8.39 11.20
C LEU A 240 -12.13 9.31 12.22
N PRO A 241 -11.77 10.60 12.29
CA PRO A 241 -12.54 11.59 13.06
C PRO A 241 -13.99 11.68 12.56
N GLU A 242 -14.93 11.97 13.47
CA GLU A 242 -16.38 12.00 13.16
C GLU A 242 -16.70 12.93 11.98
N ARG A 243 -16.03 14.08 11.88
CA ARG A 243 -16.17 15.03 10.76
C ARG A 243 -15.85 14.38 9.40
N ILE A 244 -14.78 13.58 9.35
CA ILE A 244 -14.31 12.93 8.14
C ILE A 244 -15.20 11.74 7.81
N GLN A 245 -15.63 10.98 8.82
CA GLN A 245 -16.58 9.89 8.61
C GLN A 245 -17.92 10.40 8.05
N ALA A 246 -18.41 11.54 8.54
CA ALA A 246 -19.60 12.19 8.00
C ALA A 246 -19.41 12.62 6.54
N ALA A 247 -18.28 13.25 6.21
CA ALA A 247 -17.94 13.64 4.83
C ALA A 247 -17.79 12.42 3.89
N CYS A 248 -17.23 11.31 4.39
CA CYS A 248 -17.13 10.05 3.66
C CYS A 248 -18.53 9.51 3.32
N LYS A 249 -19.43 9.41 4.30
CA LYS A 249 -20.83 8.97 4.09
C LYS A 249 -21.60 9.91 3.16
N ALA A 250 -21.27 11.20 3.18
CA ALA A 250 -21.81 12.20 2.27
C ALA A 250 -21.16 12.15 0.86
N LYS A 251 -20.15 11.30 0.67
CA LYS A 251 -19.35 11.14 -0.57
C LYS A 251 -18.60 12.39 -1.01
N THR A 252 -18.28 13.27 -0.06
CA THR A 252 -17.60 14.55 -0.34
C THR A 252 -16.16 14.57 0.14
N ALA A 253 -15.74 13.61 0.97
CA ALA A 253 -14.38 13.56 1.48
C ALA A 253 -13.37 13.35 0.34
N SER A 254 -12.39 14.23 0.25
CA SER A 254 -11.21 14.05 -0.59
C SER A 254 -10.15 13.18 0.12
N THR A 255 -9.23 12.62 -0.66
CA THR A 255 -8.08 11.89 -0.10
C THR A 255 -7.27 12.79 0.82
N THR A 256 -6.99 14.02 0.39
CA THR A 256 -6.18 14.96 1.15
C THR A 256 -6.79 15.24 2.52
N GLU A 257 -8.09 15.54 2.59
CA GLU A 257 -8.78 15.79 3.88
C GLU A 257 -8.74 14.58 4.81
N ILE A 258 -8.83 13.35 4.27
CA ILE A 258 -8.77 12.13 5.07
C ILE A 258 -7.36 11.94 5.63
N ILE A 259 -6.33 12.01 4.79
CA ILE A 259 -4.95 11.77 5.22
C ILE A 259 -4.45 12.88 6.15
N GLU A 260 -4.76 14.15 5.88
CA GLU A 260 -4.47 15.26 6.80
C GLU A 260 -5.10 15.01 8.17
N ALA A 261 -6.36 14.57 8.24
CA ALA A 261 -7.01 14.28 9.51
C ALA A 261 -6.38 13.08 10.26
N LEU A 262 -5.84 12.10 9.54
CA LEU A 262 -5.10 10.98 10.14
C LEU A 262 -3.74 11.45 10.70
N LEU A 263 -3.04 12.30 9.96
CA LEU A 263 -1.78 12.93 10.39
C LEU A 263 -1.98 13.86 11.60
N GLU A 264 -3.04 14.68 11.60
CA GLU A 264 -3.43 15.55 12.72
C GLU A 264 -3.67 14.76 14.02
N GLY A 265 -4.23 13.55 13.90
CA GLY A 265 -4.47 12.67 15.04
C GLY A 265 -3.19 12.04 15.61
N ARG A 266 -2.07 12.13 14.89
CA ARG A 266 -0.80 11.44 15.17
C ARG A 266 0.43 12.29 14.77
N PRO A 267 0.60 13.51 15.33
CA PRO A 267 1.63 14.44 14.87
C PRO A 267 3.07 14.03 15.19
N GLY A 268 3.28 13.02 16.04
CA GLY A 268 4.60 12.50 16.40
C GLY A 268 5.04 11.27 15.61
N ASP A 269 4.18 10.74 14.72
CA ASP A 269 4.53 9.56 13.93
C ASP A 269 5.28 9.93 12.67
N ASP A 270 6.28 9.13 12.35
CA ASP A 270 7.02 9.23 11.11
C ASP A 270 6.25 8.55 9.95
N TRP A 271 6.16 9.25 8.83
CA TRP A 271 5.53 8.75 7.61
C TRP A 271 6.53 8.79 6.46
N LEU A 272 6.65 7.71 5.69
CA LEU A 272 7.49 7.65 4.51
C LEU A 272 6.65 7.32 3.28
N PHE A 273 6.65 8.23 2.30
CA PHE A 273 6.07 7.99 0.98
C PHE A 273 7.18 7.73 -0.05
N ILE A 274 7.19 6.55 -0.65
CA ILE A 274 8.09 6.16 -1.72
C ILE A 274 7.26 6.17 -3.01
N ASN A 275 7.67 6.92 -4.02
CA ASN A 275 6.87 7.03 -5.24
C ASN A 275 7.73 7.20 -6.49
N SER A 276 7.29 6.64 -7.61
CA SER A 276 7.84 7.03 -8.89
C SER A 276 7.30 8.40 -9.31
N LYS A 277 8.10 9.21 -10.00
CA LYS A 277 7.64 10.51 -10.53
C LYS A 277 6.58 10.33 -11.62
N GLY A 278 6.62 9.24 -12.37
CA GLY A 278 5.76 8.98 -13.52
C GLY A 278 4.94 7.70 -13.43
N ASP A 279 4.67 7.19 -12.22
CA ASP A 279 4.00 5.91 -11.94
C ASP A 279 2.86 5.62 -12.93
N GLU A 280 3.04 4.59 -13.75
CA GLU A 280 2.11 4.26 -14.83
C GLU A 280 0.77 3.75 -14.30
N VAL A 281 0.78 3.05 -13.16
CA VAL A 281 -0.41 2.44 -12.56
C VAL A 281 -1.26 3.52 -11.88
N GLU A 282 -0.67 4.47 -11.17
CA GLU A 282 -1.42 5.62 -10.63
C GLU A 282 -2.10 6.41 -11.76
N ARG A 283 -1.39 6.66 -12.87
CA ARG A 283 -1.96 7.34 -14.04
C ARG A 283 -3.08 6.54 -14.68
N PHE A 284 -2.95 5.22 -14.73
CA PHE A 284 -4.00 4.31 -15.19
C PHE A 284 -5.25 4.38 -14.30
N TYR A 285 -5.08 4.29 -12.98
CA TYR A 285 -6.22 4.34 -12.04
C TYR A 285 -6.89 5.72 -12.02
N TYR A 286 -6.12 6.80 -12.15
CA TYR A 286 -6.69 8.13 -12.34
C TYR A 286 -7.61 8.15 -13.57
N ALA A 287 -7.16 7.62 -14.71
CA ALA A 287 -7.98 7.55 -15.93
C ALA A 287 -9.20 6.64 -15.76
N LEU A 288 -9.07 5.51 -15.05
CA LEU A 288 -10.19 4.62 -14.75
C LEU A 288 -11.27 5.30 -13.91
N VAL A 289 -10.89 6.06 -12.89
CA VAL A 289 -11.84 6.79 -12.05
C VAL A 289 -12.51 7.92 -12.85
N GLU A 290 -11.74 8.67 -13.64
CA GLU A 290 -12.24 9.80 -14.41
C GLU A 290 -13.16 9.40 -15.57
N GLN A 291 -12.79 8.37 -16.32
CA GLN A 291 -13.45 8.00 -17.58
C GLN A 291 -14.40 6.80 -17.42
N GLY A 292 -14.31 6.08 -16.30
CA GLY A 292 -14.97 4.81 -16.10
C GLY A 292 -14.48 3.73 -17.06
N ILE A 293 -15.08 2.54 -16.96
CA ILE A 293 -14.71 1.40 -17.81
C ILE A 293 -14.96 1.65 -19.31
N GLN A 294 -15.84 2.59 -19.67
CA GLN A 294 -16.12 2.98 -21.05
C GLN A 294 -14.94 3.71 -21.71
N GLY A 295 -14.02 4.27 -20.92
CA GLY A 295 -12.78 4.87 -21.43
C GLY A 295 -11.72 3.84 -21.82
N PHE A 296 -11.92 2.56 -21.49
CA PHE A 296 -10.95 1.51 -21.80
C PHE A 296 -10.96 1.13 -23.29
N PRO A 297 -9.80 0.97 -23.95
CA PRO A 297 -8.44 1.18 -23.41
C PRO A 297 -8.09 2.66 -23.29
N PHE A 298 -7.52 3.05 -22.13
CA PHE A 298 -7.14 4.44 -21.86
C PHE A 298 -5.96 4.86 -22.74
N SER A 299 -6.27 5.56 -23.83
CA SER A 299 -5.27 5.96 -24.84
C SER A 299 -4.47 7.20 -24.46
N ASN A 300 -5.00 8.03 -23.55
CA ASN A 300 -4.39 9.27 -23.10
C ASN A 300 -4.33 9.29 -21.58
N LEU A 301 -3.27 8.70 -21.01
CA LEU A 301 -2.98 8.84 -19.58
C LEU A 301 -2.47 10.26 -19.29
N MET A 302 -2.68 10.73 -18.05
CA MET A 302 -2.05 11.95 -17.54
C MET A 302 -0.54 11.95 -17.83
N SER A 303 0.07 13.11 -18.05
CA SER A 303 1.53 13.18 -18.23
C SER A 303 2.27 12.83 -16.93
N GLU A 304 3.53 12.38 -17.05
CA GLU A 304 4.38 12.08 -15.87
C GLU A 304 4.69 13.37 -15.10
N GLU A 305 4.85 14.49 -15.80
CA GLU A 305 5.06 15.79 -15.18
C GLU A 305 3.85 16.22 -14.36
N ASP A 306 2.63 16.04 -14.88
CA ASP A 306 1.41 16.40 -14.16
C ASP A 306 1.14 15.45 -12.99
N LEU A 307 1.41 14.15 -13.12
CA LEU A 307 1.35 13.24 -11.98
C LEU A 307 2.32 13.71 -10.89
N HIS A 308 3.59 13.90 -11.23
CA HIS A 308 4.61 14.33 -10.28
C HIS A 308 4.21 15.63 -9.58
N ARG A 309 3.78 16.64 -10.36
CA ARG A 309 3.36 17.95 -9.84
C ARG A 309 2.22 17.82 -8.83
N ASN A 310 1.18 17.05 -9.14
CA ASN A 310 0.01 16.91 -8.27
C ASN A 310 0.30 16.04 -7.04
N VAL A 311 1.00 14.93 -7.20
CA VAL A 311 1.43 14.07 -6.09
C VAL A 311 2.35 14.84 -5.13
N SER A 312 3.30 15.63 -5.66
CA SER A 312 4.14 16.49 -4.83
C SER A 312 3.34 17.56 -4.08
N ALA A 313 2.37 18.21 -4.73
CA ALA A 313 1.50 19.17 -4.04
C ALA A 313 0.70 18.52 -2.89
N MET A 314 0.21 17.28 -3.07
CA MET A 314 -0.46 16.53 -2.00
C MET A 314 0.50 16.21 -0.84
N LEU A 315 1.70 15.71 -1.14
CA LEU A 315 2.69 15.39 -0.10
C LEU A 315 3.22 16.63 0.63
N ASP A 316 3.31 17.77 -0.04
CA ASP A 316 3.65 19.06 0.59
C ASP A 316 2.52 19.53 1.53
N ALA A 317 1.25 19.30 1.17
CA ALA A 317 0.13 19.54 2.09
C ALA A 317 0.24 18.65 3.34
N TYR A 318 0.56 17.36 3.17
CA TYR A 318 0.77 16.43 4.30
C TYR A 318 1.91 16.88 5.20
N LYS A 319 3.05 17.30 4.63
CA LYS A 319 4.19 17.84 5.38
C LYS A 319 3.85 19.12 6.16
N SER A 320 2.94 19.93 5.64
CA SER A 320 2.50 21.15 6.34
C SER A 320 1.70 20.85 7.61
N VAL A 321 1.04 19.69 7.65
CA VAL A 321 0.28 19.19 8.80
C VAL A 321 1.17 18.42 9.78
N ASN A 322 2.03 17.53 9.26
CA ASN A 322 2.98 16.76 10.05
C ASN A 322 4.41 16.88 9.45
N PRO A 323 5.34 17.59 10.11
CA PRO A 323 6.70 17.76 9.61
C PRO A 323 7.54 16.46 9.58
N HIS A 324 7.04 15.37 10.18
CA HIS A 324 7.64 14.03 10.14
C HIS A 324 7.32 13.24 8.86
N VAL A 325 6.62 13.85 7.90
CA VAL A 325 6.38 13.26 6.58
C VAL A 325 7.64 13.36 5.72
N SER A 326 8.21 12.21 5.41
CA SER A 326 9.35 12.02 4.51
C SER A 326 8.90 11.51 3.14
N THR A 327 9.62 11.89 2.08
CA THR A 327 9.30 11.53 0.70
C THR A 327 10.53 11.06 -0.04
N PHE A 328 10.44 9.94 -0.73
CA PHE A 328 11.50 9.38 -1.57
C PHE A 328 10.98 9.21 -2.99
N TYR A 329 11.43 10.06 -3.91
CA TYR A 329 11.03 10.01 -5.31
C TYR A 329 12.06 9.29 -6.17
N ILE A 330 11.59 8.38 -7.02
CA ILE A 330 12.40 7.63 -7.99
C ILE A 330 12.00 8.05 -9.41
N GLU A 331 12.98 8.25 -10.29
CA GLU A 331 12.73 8.55 -11.70
C GLU A 331 12.07 7.38 -12.43
N GLY A 332 11.25 7.68 -13.44
CA GLY A 332 10.62 6.68 -14.30
C GLY A 332 9.13 6.47 -14.02
N LYS A 333 8.63 5.27 -14.34
CA LYS A 333 7.19 4.93 -14.32
C LYS A 333 6.88 3.66 -13.55
N GLN A 334 7.89 3.11 -12.87
CA GLN A 334 7.76 1.86 -12.15
C GLN A 334 6.71 2.00 -11.05
N HIS A 335 5.96 0.92 -10.83
CA HIS A 335 4.99 0.81 -9.75
C HIS A 335 5.47 -0.27 -8.78
N VAL A 336 5.56 0.10 -7.51
CA VAL A 336 6.11 -0.69 -6.39
C VAL A 336 7.62 -0.86 -6.47
N PHE A 337 8.30 -0.58 -5.36
CA PHE A 337 9.75 -0.72 -5.21
C PHE A 337 10.09 -1.70 -4.09
N LEU A 338 9.40 -1.63 -2.95
CA LEU A 338 9.70 -2.40 -1.75
C LEU A 338 9.52 -3.90 -1.93
N MET A 339 8.77 -4.35 -2.93
CA MET A 339 8.63 -5.78 -3.23
C MET A 339 9.63 -6.31 -4.26
N ASP A 340 10.48 -5.45 -4.83
CA ASP A 340 11.57 -5.91 -5.67
C ASP A 340 12.67 -6.53 -4.81
N SER A 341 13.21 -7.66 -5.26
CA SER A 341 14.39 -8.33 -4.70
C SER A 341 15.63 -7.45 -4.53
N ASN A 342 15.69 -6.30 -5.20
CA ASN A 342 16.80 -5.35 -5.12
C ASN A 342 16.39 -3.99 -4.54
N PHE A 343 15.26 -3.90 -3.82
CA PHE A 343 14.63 -2.63 -3.44
C PHE A 343 15.59 -1.63 -2.77
N THR A 344 16.57 -2.12 -2.01
CA THR A 344 17.57 -1.31 -1.31
C THR A 344 18.41 -0.45 -2.26
N SER A 345 18.53 -0.86 -3.52
CA SER A 345 19.41 -0.26 -4.51
C SER A 345 18.80 0.88 -5.34
N TYR A 346 17.47 1.05 -5.29
CA TYR A 346 16.82 2.15 -6.01
C TYR A 346 17.37 3.49 -5.57
N GLN A 347 17.65 4.35 -6.54
CA GLN A 347 18.20 5.68 -6.29
C GLN A 347 17.11 6.72 -6.41
N GLY A 348 16.98 7.54 -5.38
CA GLY A 348 16.16 8.73 -5.39
C GLY A 348 16.91 9.93 -5.94
N ASN A 349 16.38 11.12 -5.63
CA ASN A 349 17.08 12.37 -5.90
C ASN A 349 18.48 12.36 -5.28
N GLU A 350 19.43 13.01 -5.96
CA GLU A 350 20.83 13.13 -5.51
C GLU A 350 21.60 11.80 -5.37
N GLY A 351 21.03 10.69 -5.87
CA GLY A 351 21.68 9.37 -5.89
C GLY A 351 21.62 8.62 -4.54
N VAL A 352 20.84 9.11 -3.56
CA VAL A 352 20.61 8.42 -2.29
C VAL A 352 19.91 7.09 -2.55
N ARG A 353 20.41 6.00 -1.97
CA ARG A 353 19.80 4.68 -2.09
C ARG A 353 18.61 4.53 -1.15
N LEU A 354 17.56 3.86 -1.60
CA LEU A 354 16.35 3.64 -0.84
C LEU A 354 16.62 2.88 0.47
N GLY A 355 17.50 1.87 0.44
CA GLY A 355 17.88 1.13 1.65
C GLY A 355 18.60 2.01 2.69
N ASP A 356 19.48 2.90 2.24
CA ASP A 356 20.18 3.83 3.13
C ASP A 356 19.21 4.84 3.75
N PHE A 357 18.28 5.36 2.93
CA PHE A 357 17.25 6.29 3.36
C PHE A 357 16.31 5.66 4.41
N ILE A 358 15.84 4.44 4.19
CA ILE A 358 14.96 3.72 5.15
C ILE A 358 15.71 3.47 6.46
N ASN A 359 16.99 3.08 6.41
CA ASN A 359 17.79 2.89 7.62
C ASN A 359 17.92 4.18 8.44
N GLU A 360 18.18 5.31 7.78
CA GLU A 360 18.24 6.61 8.46
C GLU A 360 16.88 7.00 9.04
N TRP A 361 15.80 6.82 8.28
CA TRP A 361 14.43 7.12 8.70
C TRP A 361 13.99 6.27 9.91
N LEU A 362 14.35 4.98 9.94
CA LEU A 362 14.11 4.13 11.12
C LEU A 362 14.96 4.56 12.33
N ALA A 363 16.17 5.10 12.12
CA ALA A 363 17.08 5.49 13.19
C ALA A 363 16.80 6.90 13.75
N SER A 364 16.31 7.85 12.93
CA SER A 364 15.85 9.17 13.40
C SER A 364 14.77 9.02 14.46
N ASN A 365 13.96 7.98 14.31
CA ASN A 365 12.95 7.56 15.25
C ASN A 365 13.57 7.21 16.64
N THR A 366 14.72 6.54 16.70
CA THR A 366 15.39 6.19 17.97
C THR A 366 16.11 7.38 18.65
N THR A 367 16.40 8.45 17.89
CA THR A 367 17.25 9.55 18.37
C THR A 367 16.46 10.64 19.09
N LEU A 368 15.16 10.79 18.77
CA LEU A 368 14.26 11.73 19.45
C LEU A 368 13.98 11.31 20.91
N ILE A 369 13.80 10.00 21.17
CA ILE A 369 13.64 9.46 22.53
C ILE A 369 14.88 9.72 23.41
N ARG A 370 16.07 9.78 22.79
CA ARG A 370 17.32 10.08 23.52
C ARG A 370 17.51 11.57 23.83
N LYS A 371 16.88 12.47 23.05
CA LYS A 371 16.97 13.93 23.25
C LYS A 371 15.97 14.48 24.27
N ASP A 372 14.83 13.84 24.45
CA ASP A 372 13.85 14.27 25.48
C ASP A 372 14.26 13.88 26.91
N GLY A 373 15.37 13.11 27.04
CA GLY A 373 15.86 12.60 28.31
C GLY A 373 16.98 13.40 29.00
N LEU A 374 17.75 14.26 28.32
CA LEU A 374 18.83 15.03 28.96
C LEU A 374 19.22 16.32 28.21
N ASP A 375 19.20 17.41 29.00
CA ASP A 375 20.02 18.63 28.95
C ASP A 375 19.73 19.80 27.96
N ALA A 376 19.33 20.89 28.63
CA ALA A 376 19.50 22.34 28.45
C ALA A 376 20.11 22.94 27.15
N PRO A 377 19.65 24.15 26.74
CA PRO A 377 20.02 24.78 25.48
C PRO A 377 21.42 25.42 25.52
N ILE A 378 22.19 25.24 24.44
CA ILE A 378 23.42 25.98 24.15
C ILE A 378 23.13 27.01 23.04
N PRO A 379 23.70 28.24 23.08
CA PRO A 379 23.18 29.39 22.32
C PRO A 379 23.61 29.42 20.85
N LEU A 380 22.73 29.95 20.01
CA LEU A 380 23.00 30.30 18.61
C LEU A 380 24.14 31.34 18.49
N THR A 381 25.12 31.04 17.65
CA THR A 381 26.04 32.04 17.09
C THR A 381 25.60 32.42 15.68
N THR A 382 25.33 33.71 15.49
CA THR A 382 25.01 34.34 14.21
C THR A 382 26.26 34.57 13.36
N ALA A 383 26.15 34.37 12.05
CA ALA A 383 27.09 34.86 11.04
C ALA A 383 26.34 35.16 9.72
N PRO A 384 26.86 36.05 8.86
CA PRO A 384 26.06 37.14 8.29
C PRO A 384 25.67 37.01 6.81
N ASP A 385 24.69 37.85 6.50
CA ASP A 385 24.14 38.28 5.22
C ASP A 385 25.07 38.20 3.99
N ALA A 386 24.57 37.61 2.91
CA ALA A 386 25.16 37.73 1.57
C ALA A 386 24.07 37.85 0.50
N THR A 387 24.09 39.02 -0.12
CA THR A 387 23.24 39.59 -1.16
C THR A 387 23.13 38.82 -2.47
N VAL A 388 21.93 38.88 -3.04
CA VAL A 388 21.52 38.48 -4.40
C VAL A 388 22.12 39.40 -5.48
N PRO A 389 22.34 38.88 -6.71
CA PRO A 389 22.02 39.66 -7.91
C PRO A 389 21.13 38.89 -8.92
N ALA A 390 20.23 39.66 -9.53
CA ALA A 390 19.29 39.25 -10.59
C ALA A 390 19.83 39.58 -12.00
N THR A 391 19.41 38.79 -13.01
CA THR A 391 19.21 39.08 -14.46
C THR A 391 19.12 37.73 -15.19
N SER A 392 18.38 37.45 -16.28
CA SER A 392 17.47 38.17 -17.19
C SER A 392 16.78 37.14 -18.11
N GLU A 393 15.68 37.52 -18.75
CA GLU A 393 14.83 36.77 -19.70
C GLU A 393 15.54 36.24 -20.97
N GLY A 394 14.97 35.21 -21.62
CA GLY A 394 15.38 34.79 -22.97
C GLY A 394 14.63 33.59 -23.59
N GLU A 395 13.58 33.91 -24.34
CA GLU A 395 13.06 33.27 -25.57
C GLU A 395 12.53 31.81 -25.65
N ALA A 396 11.29 31.74 -26.13
CA ALA A 396 10.58 30.58 -26.66
C ALA A 396 11.07 30.15 -28.05
N ARG A 397 11.04 28.83 -28.33
CA ARG A 397 10.98 28.29 -29.71
C ARG A 397 10.05 27.09 -29.82
N HIS A 398 9.09 27.23 -30.73
CA HIS A 398 8.20 26.18 -31.25
C HIS A 398 8.98 25.07 -31.97
N ILE A 399 8.56 23.81 -31.80
CA ILE A 399 8.79 22.75 -32.78
C ILE A 399 7.47 21.98 -32.99
N VAL A 400 7.17 21.81 -34.27
CA VAL A 400 5.96 21.26 -34.89
C VAL A 400 6.00 19.73 -34.90
N VAL A 401 4.82 19.13 -34.67
CA VAL A 401 4.49 17.69 -34.68
C VAL A 401 4.37 17.15 -36.11
N ASN A 402 4.71 15.86 -36.35
CA ASN A 402 3.92 14.96 -37.19
C ASN A 402 4.31 13.46 -37.08
N PRO A 403 3.41 12.52 -37.45
CA PRO A 403 3.13 11.29 -36.69
C PRO A 403 3.40 9.99 -37.45
N VAL A 404 3.58 8.88 -36.72
CA VAL A 404 3.48 7.49 -37.18
C VAL A 404 3.07 6.69 -35.93
N GLY A 405 2.05 5.83 -35.84
CA GLY A 405 1.34 5.02 -36.82
C GLY A 405 1.43 3.54 -36.38
N GLN A 406 0.28 2.87 -36.25
CA GLN A 406 0.05 1.41 -36.06
C GLN A 406 0.05 0.88 -34.61
N GLN A 407 -1.12 0.57 -34.05
CA GLN A 407 -1.84 -0.73 -34.15
C GLN A 407 -1.03 -1.92 -33.64
N GLN A 408 -1.29 -2.38 -32.40
CA GLN A 408 -1.37 -3.81 -32.11
C GLN A 408 -2.47 -4.09 -31.08
N LYS A 409 -3.37 -5.00 -31.47
CA LYS A 409 -4.42 -5.61 -30.67
C LYS A 409 -3.78 -6.58 -29.67
N GLY A 410 -4.05 -6.40 -28.39
CA GLY A 410 -3.79 -7.38 -27.34
C GLY A 410 -4.87 -7.24 -26.28
N GLY A 411 -5.67 -8.29 -26.06
CA GLY A 411 -6.60 -8.33 -24.94
C GLY A 411 -5.80 -8.35 -23.64
N VAL A 412 -6.11 -7.43 -22.74
CA VAL A 412 -5.43 -7.30 -21.44
C VAL A 412 -6.29 -8.00 -20.40
N ILE A 413 -5.77 -9.13 -19.92
CA ILE A 413 -6.16 -9.73 -18.64
C ILE A 413 -5.62 -8.77 -17.56
N LEU A 414 -6.47 -8.37 -16.62
CA LEU A 414 -6.07 -7.62 -15.42
C LEU A 414 -5.23 -8.54 -14.53
N ASP A 415 -3.94 -8.68 -14.87
CA ASP A 415 -2.92 -9.31 -14.04
C ASP A 415 -1.95 -8.23 -13.56
N ASN A 416 -2.02 -7.93 -12.26
CA ASN A 416 -1.05 -7.10 -11.56
C ASN A 416 0.20 -7.93 -11.28
N SER A 417 1.06 -8.08 -12.28
CA SER A 417 2.47 -8.46 -12.07
C SER A 417 3.30 -8.13 -13.31
N ASN A 418 3.94 -6.95 -13.31
CA ASN A 418 4.90 -6.57 -14.35
C ASN A 418 6.30 -7.09 -14.02
N HIS A 419 6.93 -7.78 -14.97
CA HIS A 419 8.37 -7.81 -15.19
C HIS A 419 8.64 -8.27 -16.65
N PRO A 420 9.81 -7.91 -17.22
CA PRO A 420 10.07 -6.82 -18.18
C PRO A 420 9.59 -7.02 -19.63
#